data_AF-A0A534FGR7-F1
#
_entry.id   AF-A0A534FGR7-F1
#
_cell.length_a   1.000
_cell.length_b   1.000
_cell.length_c   1.000
_cell.angle_alpha   90.00
_cell.angle_beta   90.00
_cell.angle_gamma   90.00
#
_symmetry.space_group_name_H-M   'P 1'
#
loop_
_entity.id
_entity.type
_entity.pdbx_description
1 polymer ?
#
loop_
_entity_poly.entity_id
_entity_poly.type
_entity_poly.pdbx_seq_one_letter_code
_entity_poly.pdbx_strand_id
1 'polypeptide(L)'
;RLRLCRELRSAAFQDFDRIFTRRLREADEFYAHLQRDIPNSDARLVQRQAFAGMIWSKQYFYFDVAEWIKGDPSQPPPPANRRHGRNREWEHLNNADIISMPDKWEYPWYAAWDLAFHCIPLADLDAEFAKEQLVLLTREWYMHPNGQIPAYEWAFGDVNPPVHAWATWRVFQIDRKQRGDQGDLAFLERVFHKLMLNFTWWVNRKDAEGRNVFQGGFLGLDNIGVFDRSSQLPTGGHIDQSDGTSWMAMYALNLMRIALELAQHNRVYEDIATKFFEHFLHIAEAMSHVGGEDGGIGLWDEQDKFFYDVLHLPDGSTRPLKVRSMVGLIPLFAVETLEPELLEKLPDFKRRLEWFLANRPKLAALVSHWNQEGRGHRRLLSLLRGHRMKRLLTRMLDETEFLSPYGVRALSRVHEHSPYVYRHDGMDLSVRYQPAESDSGLFGGNSNWRGPIWFPVNFLIIESLQKFHHYYGDDFRIQCPTGSGNLATLNEVANEIASRLTRLFLANGDGRRPVHGLNERTHADPNFRDYVLFYEYFHGDTGRGVGAAHQTGWTGLVAKLLMPRYAAEVRPCKAEQAAENAPEHLKVAATSKSGRPRDVRPAP
;
A
#
# COMPACT_ATOMS: atom_id res chain seq x y z
N ARG A 1 -35.09 17.27 23.50
CA ARG A 1 -33.67 16.93 23.75
C ARG A 1 -33.59 16.22 25.10
N LEU A 2 -32.82 15.14 25.20
CA LEU A 2 -32.69 14.34 26.43
C LEU A 2 -31.20 14.27 26.79
N ARG A 3 -30.85 14.44 28.07
CA ARG A 3 -29.47 14.37 28.57
C ARG A 3 -29.45 13.40 29.74
N LEU A 4 -28.62 12.37 29.62
CA LEU A 4 -28.32 11.50 30.75
C LEU A 4 -27.38 12.24 31.70
N CYS A 5 -27.81 12.44 32.94
CA CYS A 5 -27.05 13.09 33.98
C CYS A 5 -27.40 12.49 35.34
N ARG A 6 -26.41 12.38 36.23
CA ARG A 6 -26.59 11.86 37.59
C ARG A 6 -27.55 12.71 38.43
N GLU A 7 -27.58 14.01 38.16
CA GLU A 7 -28.44 15.00 38.83
C GLU A 7 -29.22 15.80 37.79
N LEU A 8 -30.49 16.10 38.09
CA LEU A 8 -31.37 16.87 37.20
C LEU A 8 -30.83 18.28 37.02
N ARG A 9 -30.63 18.70 35.77
CA ARG A 9 -30.24 20.08 35.43
C ARG A 9 -31.39 20.82 34.77
N SER A 10 -31.94 21.83 35.47
CA SER A 10 -33.10 22.63 35.02
C SER A 10 -32.87 23.38 33.71
N ALA A 11 -31.63 23.79 33.42
CA ALA A 11 -31.26 24.53 32.21
C ALA A 11 -30.28 23.75 31.30
N ALA A 12 -30.36 22.41 31.28
CA ALA A 12 -29.38 21.51 30.64
C ALA A 12 -29.07 21.79 29.16
N PHE A 13 -29.96 22.52 28.45
CA PHE A 13 -29.88 22.80 27.02
C PHE A 13 -29.94 24.30 26.68
N GLN A 14 -29.79 25.20 27.66
CA GLN A 14 -29.93 26.64 27.43
C GLN A 14 -28.98 27.18 26.36
N ASP A 15 -27.78 26.59 26.23
CA ASP A 15 -26.77 26.97 25.26
C ASP A 15 -26.60 25.95 24.11
N PHE A 16 -27.47 24.93 24.02
CA PHE A 16 -27.34 23.85 23.04
C PHE A 16 -27.29 24.37 21.60
N ASP A 17 -28.27 25.19 21.19
CA ASP A 17 -28.36 25.68 19.82
C ASP A 17 -27.15 26.53 19.45
N ARG A 18 -26.71 27.40 20.36
CA ARG A 18 -25.51 28.22 20.19
C ARG A 18 -24.26 27.35 20.04
N ILE A 19 -24.09 26.32 20.86
CA ILE A 19 -22.95 25.41 20.77
C ILE A 19 -23.00 24.63 19.46
N PHE A 20 -24.16 24.07 19.09
CA PHE A 20 -24.32 23.25 17.90
C PHE A 20 -24.03 24.07 16.63
N THR A 21 -24.63 25.26 16.49
CA THR A 21 -24.35 26.18 15.37
C THR A 21 -22.87 26.58 15.32
N ARG A 22 -22.25 26.85 16.48
CA ARG A 22 -20.81 27.16 16.53
C ARG A 22 -19.95 26.00 16.04
N ARG A 23 -20.23 24.76 16.48
CA ARG A 23 -19.48 23.56 16.06
C ARG A 23 -19.66 23.26 14.56
N LEU A 24 -20.87 23.47 14.01
CA LEU A 24 -21.09 23.37 12.56
C LEU A 24 -20.20 24.34 11.79
N ARG A 25 -20.19 25.62 12.19
CA ARG A 25 -19.37 26.64 11.54
C ARG A 25 -17.87 26.33 11.62
N GLU A 26 -17.38 25.93 12.79
CA GLU A 26 -15.97 25.55 12.96
C GLU A 26 -15.59 24.34 12.11
N ALA A 27 -16.48 23.35 11.99
CA ALA A 27 -16.27 22.22 11.09
C ALA A 27 -16.22 22.68 9.62
N ASP A 28 -17.13 23.57 9.20
CA ASP A 28 -17.13 24.13 7.85
C ASP A 28 -15.86 24.93 7.55
N GLU A 29 -15.39 25.75 8.50
CA GLU A 29 -14.13 26.50 8.40
C GLU A 29 -12.91 25.57 8.28
N PHE A 30 -12.86 24.50 9.09
CA PHE A 30 -11.81 23.48 9.03
C PHE A 30 -11.75 22.79 7.65
N TYR A 31 -12.90 22.29 7.17
CA TYR A 31 -12.95 21.62 5.88
C TYR A 31 -12.74 22.58 4.71
N ALA A 32 -13.18 23.85 4.80
CA ALA A 32 -12.89 24.84 3.77
C ALA A 32 -11.38 25.05 3.58
N HIS A 33 -10.60 25.04 4.67
CA HIS A 33 -9.14 25.11 4.59
C HIS A 33 -8.54 23.84 3.97
N LEU A 34 -8.96 22.66 4.45
CA LEU A 34 -8.46 21.37 3.98
C LEU A 34 -8.78 21.11 2.49
N GLN A 35 -9.92 21.64 2.02
CA GLN A 35 -10.48 21.40 0.70
C GLN A 35 -10.29 22.56 -0.28
N ARG A 36 -9.49 23.57 0.08
CA ARG A 36 -9.32 24.81 -0.69
C ARG A 36 -8.91 24.58 -2.15
N ASP A 37 -8.15 23.52 -2.39
CA ASP A 37 -7.60 23.20 -3.71
C ASP A 37 -8.47 22.17 -4.48
N ILE A 38 -9.64 21.78 -3.94
CA ILE A 38 -10.60 20.86 -4.59
C ILE A 38 -11.75 21.69 -5.21
N PRO A 39 -11.74 21.93 -6.54
CA PRO A 39 -12.73 22.83 -7.16
C PRO A 39 -14.13 22.20 -7.26
N ASN A 40 -14.23 20.88 -7.36
CA ASN A 40 -15.49 20.17 -7.54
C ASN A 40 -16.21 20.02 -6.17
N SER A 41 -17.44 20.55 -6.06
CA SER A 41 -18.23 20.50 -4.82
C SER A 41 -18.63 19.09 -4.40
N ASP A 42 -18.89 18.20 -5.36
CA ASP A 42 -19.22 16.80 -5.10
C ASP A 42 -18.00 16.03 -4.56
N ALA A 43 -16.81 16.29 -5.12
CA ALA A 43 -15.56 15.75 -4.58
C ALA A 43 -15.32 16.21 -3.12
N ARG A 44 -15.61 17.48 -2.81
CA ARG A 44 -15.54 17.99 -1.42
C ARG A 44 -16.53 17.28 -0.50
N LEU A 45 -17.76 17.03 -0.97
CA LEU A 45 -18.78 16.29 -0.24
C LEU A 45 -18.32 14.86 0.07
N VAL A 46 -17.87 14.11 -0.94
CA VAL A 46 -17.36 12.73 -0.79
C VAL A 46 -16.20 12.70 0.19
N GLN A 47 -15.22 13.58 0.04
CA GLN A 47 -14.05 13.60 0.92
C GLN A 47 -14.43 13.90 2.37
N ARG A 48 -15.33 14.86 2.61
CA ARG A 48 -15.79 15.18 3.97
C ARG A 48 -16.50 13.98 4.62
N GLN A 49 -17.31 13.24 3.87
CA GLN A 49 -17.98 12.04 4.36
C GLN A 49 -16.99 10.89 4.64
N ALA A 50 -15.97 10.71 3.79
CA ALA A 50 -14.91 9.74 4.03
C ALA A 50 -14.17 10.03 5.35
N PHE A 51 -13.80 11.30 5.57
CA PHE A 51 -13.17 11.74 6.82
C PHE A 51 -14.08 11.59 8.03
N ALA A 52 -15.37 11.91 7.89
CA ALA A 52 -16.34 11.70 8.97
C ALA A 52 -16.43 10.22 9.34
N GLY A 53 -16.43 9.32 8.36
CA GLY A 53 -16.37 7.88 8.58
C GLY A 53 -15.11 7.42 9.30
N MET A 54 -13.92 7.90 8.89
CA MET A 54 -12.65 7.59 9.60
C MET A 54 -12.72 7.95 11.09
N ILE A 55 -13.32 9.11 11.42
CA ILE A 55 -13.51 9.54 12.81
C ILE A 55 -14.54 8.66 13.52
N TRP A 56 -15.64 8.34 12.84
CA TRP A 56 -16.71 7.54 13.41
C TRP A 56 -16.27 6.11 13.72
N SER A 57 -15.38 5.53 12.90
CA SER A 57 -14.83 4.18 13.06
C SER A 57 -13.80 4.05 14.20
N LYS A 58 -13.43 5.14 14.89
CA LYS A 58 -12.67 5.07 16.14
C LYS A 58 -13.54 4.42 17.23
N GLN A 59 -13.05 3.36 17.86
CA GLN A 59 -13.76 2.62 18.92
C GLN A 59 -12.82 2.29 20.08
N TYR A 60 -13.31 2.44 21.31
CA TYR A 60 -12.66 1.84 22.46
C TYR A 60 -12.79 0.32 22.38
N PHE A 61 -11.67 -0.39 22.39
CA PHE A 61 -11.61 -1.84 22.27
C PHE A 61 -10.87 -2.41 23.48
N TYR A 62 -11.59 -3.14 24.32
CA TYR A 62 -11.05 -3.84 25.48
C TYR A 62 -11.04 -5.34 25.24
N PHE A 63 -9.85 -5.95 25.31
CA PHE A 63 -9.71 -7.40 25.22
C PHE A 63 -8.42 -7.87 25.91
N ASP A 64 -8.57 -8.54 27.05
CA ASP A 64 -7.47 -9.22 27.74
C ASP A 64 -7.55 -10.72 27.44
N VAL A 65 -6.54 -11.24 26.74
CA VAL A 65 -6.52 -12.65 26.31
C VAL A 65 -6.37 -13.61 27.49
N ALA A 66 -5.54 -13.25 28.48
CA ALA A 66 -5.33 -14.09 29.66
C ALA A 66 -6.59 -14.18 30.52
N GLU A 67 -7.29 -13.05 30.72
CA GLU A 67 -8.58 -12.99 31.40
C GLU A 67 -9.64 -13.80 30.64
N TRP A 68 -9.71 -13.64 29.31
CA TRP A 68 -10.64 -14.40 28.46
C TRP A 68 -10.46 -15.93 28.57
N ILE A 69 -9.20 -16.39 28.57
CA ILE A 69 -8.88 -17.82 28.68
C ILE A 69 -9.22 -18.37 30.07
N LYS A 70 -8.96 -17.61 31.13
CA LYS A 70 -9.24 -18.01 32.52
C LYS A 70 -10.74 -17.94 32.86
N GLY A 71 -11.45 -16.99 32.26
CA GLY A 71 -12.82 -16.64 32.59
C GLY A 71 -12.93 -15.72 33.80
N ASP A 72 -14.08 -15.05 33.91
CA ASP A 72 -14.42 -14.18 35.05
C ASP A 72 -14.59 -15.03 36.33
N PRO A 73 -13.87 -14.74 37.43
CA PRO A 73 -14.01 -15.46 38.70
C PRO A 73 -15.42 -15.46 39.30
N SER A 74 -16.25 -14.47 38.95
CA SER A 74 -17.65 -14.35 39.40
C SER A 74 -18.64 -15.17 38.57
N GLN A 75 -18.19 -15.77 37.47
CA GLN A 75 -18.99 -16.58 36.55
C GLN A 75 -18.60 -18.07 36.66
N PRO A 76 -19.44 -18.99 36.17
CA PRO A 76 -19.03 -20.39 36.03
C PRO A 76 -17.73 -20.51 35.21
N PRO A 77 -16.80 -21.40 35.59
CA PRO A 77 -15.54 -21.54 34.90
C PRO A 77 -15.77 -21.93 33.43
N PRO A 78 -14.91 -21.44 32.53
CA PRO A 78 -15.01 -21.76 31.11
C PRO A 78 -14.79 -23.26 30.85
N PRO A 79 -15.37 -23.83 29.78
CA PRO A 79 -15.04 -25.19 29.35
C PRO A 79 -13.54 -25.39 29.15
N ALA A 80 -13.02 -26.57 29.52
CA ALA A 80 -11.58 -26.86 29.51
C ALA A 80 -10.92 -26.66 28.13
N ASN A 81 -11.66 -26.92 27.03
CA ASN A 81 -11.18 -26.71 25.66
C ASN A 81 -10.85 -25.24 25.33
N ARG A 82 -11.35 -24.25 26.10
CA ARG A 82 -11.01 -22.82 25.90
C ARG A 82 -9.52 -22.55 26.01
N ARG A 83 -8.79 -23.29 26.86
CA ARG A 83 -7.33 -23.19 27.02
C ARG A 83 -6.54 -23.60 25.77
N HIS A 84 -7.20 -24.32 24.86
CA HIS A 84 -6.63 -24.76 23.59
C HIS A 84 -7.29 -24.07 22.38
N GLY A 85 -8.13 -23.05 22.63
CA GLY A 85 -8.87 -22.34 21.61
C GLY A 85 -8.08 -21.20 20.94
N ARG A 86 -8.82 -20.30 20.28
CA ARG A 86 -8.28 -19.13 19.57
C ARG A 86 -7.31 -18.34 20.44
N ASN A 87 -6.22 -17.88 19.85
CA ASN A 87 -5.24 -16.98 20.45
C ASN A 87 -4.59 -17.46 21.75
N ARG A 88 -4.61 -18.77 22.06
CA ARG A 88 -3.97 -19.32 23.27
C ARG A 88 -2.48 -18.99 23.44
N GLU A 89 -1.78 -18.69 22.35
CA GLU A 89 -0.34 -18.32 22.39
C GLU A 89 -0.12 -16.81 22.60
N TRP A 90 -1.19 -16.05 22.77
CA TRP A 90 -1.18 -14.59 22.88
C TRP A 90 -1.66 -14.09 24.26
N GLU A 91 -1.40 -14.84 25.35
CA GLU A 91 -1.82 -14.45 26.71
C GLU A 91 -1.27 -13.09 27.18
N HIS A 92 -0.20 -12.59 26.55
CA HIS A 92 0.38 -11.27 26.85
C HIS A 92 -0.41 -10.10 26.23
N LEU A 93 -1.30 -10.38 25.27
CA LEU A 93 -2.02 -9.37 24.51
C LEU A 93 -3.17 -8.81 25.35
N ASN A 94 -3.13 -7.50 25.59
CA ASN A 94 -4.11 -6.75 26.36
C ASN A 94 -4.44 -5.45 25.64
N ASN A 95 -5.67 -5.33 25.14
CA ASN A 95 -6.17 -4.13 24.50
C ASN A 95 -6.97 -3.31 25.48
N ALA A 96 -6.73 -2.00 25.54
CA ALA A 96 -7.54 -1.06 26.31
C ALA A 96 -7.47 0.36 25.71
N ASP A 97 -7.62 0.45 24.39
CA ASP A 97 -7.28 1.64 23.61
C ASP A 97 -8.40 2.05 22.65
N ILE A 98 -8.37 3.30 22.20
CA ILE A 98 -9.19 3.76 21.07
C ILE A 98 -8.46 3.37 19.77
N ILE A 99 -9.08 2.49 18.99
CA ILE A 99 -8.51 1.95 17.77
C ILE A 99 -9.38 2.33 16.57
N SER A 100 -8.74 2.63 15.42
CA SER A 100 -9.45 2.81 14.15
C SER A 100 -9.85 1.47 13.55
N MET A 101 -11.15 1.17 13.52
CA MET A 101 -11.66 -0.10 12.98
C MET A 101 -11.88 -0.05 11.47
N PRO A 102 -11.86 -1.20 10.77
CA PRO A 102 -12.18 -1.27 9.34
C PRO A 102 -13.60 -0.79 9.03
N ASP A 103 -14.58 -1.20 9.85
CA ASP A 103 -15.98 -0.81 9.74
C ASP A 103 -16.56 -0.64 11.15
N LYS A 104 -17.43 0.36 11.34
CA LYS A 104 -18.00 0.68 12.66
C LYS A 104 -18.88 -0.44 13.23
N TRP A 105 -19.57 -1.18 12.36
CA TRP A 105 -20.69 -2.04 12.69
C TRP A 105 -20.38 -3.51 12.43
N GLU A 106 -19.87 -3.84 11.25
CA GLU A 106 -19.64 -5.22 10.79
C GLU A 106 -18.28 -5.75 11.25
N TYR A 107 -17.28 -4.87 11.34
CA TYR A 107 -15.94 -5.21 11.80
C TYR A 107 -15.52 -4.39 13.02
N PRO A 108 -16.20 -4.55 14.19
CA PRO A 108 -15.88 -3.80 15.42
C PRO A 108 -14.62 -4.36 16.13
N TRP A 109 -13.61 -4.71 15.36
CA TRP A 109 -12.34 -5.31 15.75
C TRP A 109 -11.27 -4.85 14.77
N TYR A 110 -10.00 -4.85 15.19
CA TYR A 110 -8.90 -4.34 14.37
C TYR A 110 -8.24 -5.44 13.55
N ALA A 111 -7.82 -5.09 12.34
CA ALA A 111 -6.83 -5.82 11.56
C ALA A 111 -5.57 -4.96 11.39
N ALA A 112 -4.39 -5.57 11.56
CA ALA A 112 -3.14 -4.81 11.55
C ALA A 112 -2.83 -4.15 10.20
N TRP A 113 -3.06 -4.87 9.09
CA TRP A 113 -2.80 -4.29 7.77
C TRP A 113 -3.83 -3.23 7.38
N ASP A 114 -5.12 -3.41 7.70
CA ASP A 114 -6.16 -2.38 7.57
C ASP A 114 -5.75 -1.09 8.27
N LEU A 115 -5.32 -1.20 9.54
CA LEU A 115 -4.91 -0.07 10.37
C LEU A 115 -3.83 0.78 9.69
N ALA A 116 -2.87 0.15 9.02
CA ALA A 116 -1.82 0.85 8.28
C ALA A 116 -2.40 1.76 7.17
N PHE A 117 -3.43 1.29 6.46
CA PHE A 117 -4.14 2.10 5.46
C PHE A 117 -5.03 3.17 6.09
N HIS A 118 -5.66 2.90 7.25
CA HIS A 118 -6.46 3.89 7.98
C HIS A 118 -5.65 5.13 8.36
N CYS A 119 -4.39 4.91 8.74
CA CYS A 119 -3.49 5.97 9.19
C CYS A 119 -3.21 7.03 8.12
N ILE A 120 -3.33 6.70 6.82
CA ILE A 120 -3.06 7.65 5.74
C ILE A 120 -4.07 8.79 5.69
N PRO A 121 -5.40 8.56 5.53
CA PRO A 121 -6.39 9.63 5.61
C PRO A 121 -6.48 10.23 7.02
N LEU A 122 -6.26 9.45 8.09
CA LEU A 122 -6.24 9.98 9.45
C LEU A 122 -5.11 11.00 9.63
N ALA A 123 -3.93 10.80 9.04
CA ALA A 123 -2.83 11.74 9.16
C ALA A 123 -3.13 13.11 8.53
N ASP A 124 -4.08 13.21 7.59
CA ASP A 124 -4.54 14.50 7.06
C ASP A 124 -5.50 15.24 8.02
N LEU A 125 -6.08 14.53 9.00
CA LEU A 125 -6.97 15.10 10.02
C LEU A 125 -6.28 15.31 11.37
N ASP A 126 -5.52 14.30 11.79
CA ASP A 126 -4.95 14.11 13.11
C ASP A 126 -3.74 13.16 13.00
N ALA A 127 -2.60 13.75 12.64
CA ALA A 127 -1.34 13.02 12.50
C ALA A 127 -0.88 12.38 13.81
N GLU A 128 -1.21 12.97 14.97
CA GLU A 128 -0.84 12.39 16.26
C GLU A 128 -1.58 11.07 16.49
N PHE A 129 -2.90 11.05 16.30
CA PHE A 129 -3.67 9.81 16.40
C PHE A 129 -3.15 8.75 15.40
N ALA A 130 -2.87 9.11 14.15
CA ALA A 130 -2.32 8.18 13.17
C ALA A 130 -0.97 7.56 13.62
N LYS A 131 -0.07 8.37 14.19
CA LYS A 131 1.19 7.90 14.78
C LYS A 131 0.95 6.97 15.97
N GLU A 132 0.03 7.32 16.87
CA GLU A 132 -0.34 6.50 18.02
C GLU A 132 -0.85 5.11 17.60
N GLN A 133 -1.67 5.03 16.55
CA GLN A 133 -2.17 3.76 16.01
C GLN A 133 -1.04 2.85 15.51
N LEU A 134 -0.07 3.41 14.76
CA LEU A 134 1.08 2.64 14.27
C LEU A 134 2.01 2.21 15.41
N VAL A 135 2.16 3.05 16.42
CA VAL A 135 2.90 2.71 17.64
C VAL A 135 2.20 1.60 18.43
N LEU A 136 0.87 1.64 18.52
CA LEU A 136 0.06 0.75 19.36
C LEU A 136 0.36 -0.72 19.08
N LEU A 137 0.30 -1.14 17.81
CA LEU A 137 0.51 -2.53 17.41
C LEU A 137 1.95 -3.04 17.60
N THR A 138 2.87 -2.15 18.00
CA THR A 138 4.27 -2.47 18.28
C THR A 138 4.63 -2.42 19.77
N ARG A 139 3.66 -2.12 20.63
CA ARG A 139 3.80 -2.14 22.09
C ARG A 139 4.04 -3.55 22.62
N GLU A 140 4.66 -3.63 23.78
CA GLU A 140 5.04 -4.88 24.47
C GLU A 140 3.84 -5.76 24.84
N TRP A 141 2.66 -5.15 25.02
CA TRP A 141 1.40 -5.82 25.33
C TRP A 141 0.48 -5.99 24.11
N TYR A 142 1.00 -5.73 22.90
CA TYR A 142 0.32 -6.00 21.62
C TYR A 142 1.15 -6.93 20.74
N MET A 143 2.41 -6.58 20.50
CA MET A 143 3.35 -7.36 19.70
C MET A 143 3.78 -8.60 20.47
N HIS A 144 3.76 -9.75 19.80
CA HIS A 144 4.27 -10.99 20.37
C HIS A 144 5.75 -10.85 20.74
N PRO A 145 6.21 -11.43 21.87
CA PRO A 145 7.63 -11.41 22.26
C PRO A 145 8.64 -11.94 21.21
N ASN A 146 8.17 -12.57 20.14
CA ASN A 146 9.00 -13.08 19.04
C ASN A 146 9.12 -12.07 17.88
N GLY A 147 8.47 -10.89 17.97
CA GLY A 147 8.41 -9.86 16.94
C GLY A 147 7.15 -9.86 16.07
N GLN A 148 6.24 -10.82 16.20
CA GLN A 148 5.01 -10.87 15.40
C GLN A 148 4.03 -9.77 15.78
N ILE A 149 3.49 -9.06 14.79
CA ILE A 149 2.38 -8.12 14.96
C ILE A 149 1.06 -8.93 14.91
N PRO A 150 0.11 -8.71 15.84
CA PRO A 150 -1.15 -9.45 15.85
C PRO A 150 -1.97 -9.16 14.59
N ALA A 151 -2.41 -10.20 13.87
CA ALA A 151 -3.14 -10.04 12.61
C ALA A 151 -4.56 -9.44 12.81
N TYR A 152 -5.49 -10.23 13.37
CA TYR A 152 -6.87 -9.84 13.64
C TYR A 152 -7.49 -10.68 14.76
N GLU A 153 -8.62 -10.24 15.33
CA GLU A 153 -9.16 -10.71 16.61
C GLU A 153 -9.33 -12.23 16.74
N TRP A 154 -9.71 -12.95 15.68
CA TRP A 154 -9.92 -14.40 15.77
C TRP A 154 -8.66 -15.25 15.55
N ALA A 155 -7.58 -14.67 15.01
CA ALA A 155 -6.32 -15.38 14.80
C ALA A 155 -5.13 -14.41 14.79
N PHE A 156 -4.68 -13.96 15.95
CA PHE A 156 -3.53 -13.04 16.05
C PHE A 156 -2.24 -13.62 15.46
N GLY A 157 -2.11 -14.95 15.45
CA GLY A 157 -0.98 -15.68 14.89
C GLY A 157 -0.95 -15.76 13.36
N ASP A 158 -1.98 -15.28 12.66
CA ASP A 158 -1.98 -15.23 11.20
C ASP A 158 -1.00 -14.17 10.68
N VAL A 159 -0.83 -14.15 9.36
CA VAL A 159 0.13 -13.29 8.69
C VAL A 159 -0.62 -12.29 7.82
N ASN A 160 -0.29 -11.02 7.96
CA ASN A 160 -0.78 -9.95 7.10
C ASN A 160 0.36 -9.34 6.28
N PRO A 161 0.08 -8.64 5.17
CA PRO A 161 1.09 -7.87 4.45
C PRO A 161 1.82 -6.90 5.41
N PRO A 162 3.17 -6.85 5.40
CA PRO A 162 3.98 -5.99 6.27
C PRO A 162 3.99 -4.52 5.81
N VAL A 163 2.81 -3.94 5.58
CA VAL A 163 2.62 -2.56 5.12
C VAL A 163 2.82 -1.51 6.24
N HIS A 164 3.06 -1.95 7.47
CA HIS A 164 3.23 -1.08 8.63
C HIS A 164 4.42 -0.11 8.49
N ALA A 165 5.53 -0.56 7.89
CA ALA A 165 6.68 0.31 7.59
C ALA A 165 6.36 1.38 6.55
N TRP A 166 5.60 1.00 5.52
CA TRP A 166 5.13 1.94 4.50
C TRP A 166 4.23 3.00 5.13
N ALA A 167 3.24 2.61 5.93
CA ALA A 167 2.35 3.55 6.58
C ALA A 167 3.11 4.47 7.54
N THR A 168 4.05 3.94 8.33
CA THR A 168 4.92 4.71 9.22
C THR A 168 5.69 5.79 8.45
N TRP A 169 6.31 5.41 7.34
CA TRP A 169 7.02 6.36 6.49
C TRP A 169 6.09 7.42 5.90
N ARG A 170 4.91 7.04 5.40
CA ARG A 170 3.95 7.96 4.80
C ARG A 170 3.34 8.93 5.82
N VAL A 171 2.96 8.44 7.01
CA VAL A 171 2.46 9.28 8.10
C VAL A 171 3.52 10.28 8.54
N PHE A 172 4.78 9.85 8.72
CA PHE A 172 5.88 10.75 9.02
C PHE A 172 6.05 11.85 7.96
N GLN A 173 5.97 11.50 6.67
CA GLN A 173 6.06 12.47 5.58
C GLN A 173 4.89 13.47 5.56
N ILE A 174 3.67 13.00 5.82
CA ILE A 174 2.46 13.84 5.88
C ILE A 174 2.57 14.81 7.06
N ASP A 175 2.88 14.31 8.26
CA ASP A 175 3.06 15.10 9.49
C ASP A 175 4.17 16.15 9.31
N ARG A 176 5.35 15.74 8.84
CA ARG A 176 6.47 16.64 8.57
C ARG A 176 6.09 17.78 7.64
N LYS A 177 5.32 17.48 6.58
CA LYS A 177 4.85 18.52 5.64
C LYS A 177 3.91 19.51 6.32
N GLN A 178 3.00 19.05 7.17
CA GLN A 178 2.05 19.91 7.88
C GLN A 178 2.75 20.79 8.93
N ARG A 179 3.74 20.23 9.63
CA ARG A 179 4.54 20.94 10.65
C ARG A 179 5.52 21.95 10.05
N GLY A 180 6.05 21.65 8.86
CA GLY A 180 7.07 22.49 8.21
C GLY A 180 8.45 22.42 8.87
N ASP A 181 8.71 21.40 9.68
CA ASP A 181 9.99 21.16 10.37
C ASP A 181 10.66 19.85 9.92
N GLN A 182 11.55 19.28 10.74
CA GLN A 182 12.26 18.04 10.42
C GLN A 182 11.38 16.77 10.54
N GLY A 183 10.17 16.89 11.10
CA GLY A 183 9.28 15.77 11.39
C GLY A 183 9.57 15.10 12.74
N ASP A 184 8.65 14.25 13.18
CA ASP A 184 8.76 13.51 14.44
C ASP A 184 9.71 12.30 14.33
N LEU A 185 11.01 12.56 14.51
CA LEU A 185 12.06 11.54 14.44
C LEU A 185 11.92 10.49 15.55
N ALA A 186 11.40 10.86 16.74
CA ALA A 186 11.24 9.94 17.86
C ALA A 186 10.14 8.90 17.57
N PHE A 187 9.02 9.32 16.97
CA PHE A 187 8.02 8.39 16.43
C PHE A 187 8.65 7.42 15.44
N LEU A 188 9.41 7.94 14.48
CA LEU A 188 9.99 7.15 13.40
C LEU A 188 10.97 6.10 13.94
N GLU A 189 11.90 6.52 14.81
CA GLU A 189 12.90 5.65 15.47
C GLU A 189 12.24 4.56 16.31
N ARG A 190 11.21 4.93 17.07
CA ARG A 190 10.51 4.01 17.97
C ARG A 190 9.80 2.88 17.21
N VAL A 191 9.08 3.21 16.14
CA VAL A 191 8.42 2.20 15.32
C VAL A 191 9.45 1.39 14.53
N PHE A 192 10.48 2.04 13.98
CA PHE A 192 11.57 1.39 13.25
C PHE A 192 12.19 0.25 14.05
N HIS A 193 12.55 0.47 15.31
CA HIS A 193 13.14 -0.56 16.17
C HIS A 193 12.27 -1.80 16.34
N LYS A 194 10.96 -1.62 16.50
CA LYS A 194 10.01 -2.74 16.62
C LYS A 194 9.81 -3.46 15.30
N LEU A 195 9.81 -2.72 14.19
CA LEU A 195 9.74 -3.32 12.85
C LEU A 195 11.01 -4.11 12.49
N MET A 196 12.18 -3.81 13.04
CA MET A 196 13.35 -4.68 12.88
C MET A 196 13.14 -6.07 13.51
N LEU A 197 12.50 -6.12 14.68
CA LEU A 197 12.14 -7.40 15.33
C LEU A 197 11.13 -8.16 14.46
N ASN A 198 10.11 -7.45 13.96
CA ASN A 198 9.11 -8.04 13.08
C ASN A 198 9.72 -8.54 11.75
N PHE A 199 10.62 -7.79 11.13
CA PHE A 199 11.34 -8.23 9.94
C PHE A 199 12.14 -9.50 10.21
N THR A 200 12.81 -9.57 11.36
CA THR A 200 13.58 -10.76 11.76
C THR A 200 12.67 -11.96 12.00
N TRP A 201 11.49 -11.75 12.59
CA TRP A 201 10.46 -12.79 12.71
C TRP A 201 10.04 -13.33 11.33
N TRP A 202 9.81 -12.45 10.35
CA TRP A 202 9.48 -12.85 8.98
C TRP A 202 10.54 -13.74 8.35
N VAL A 203 11.80 -13.32 8.38
CA VAL A 203 12.93 -14.10 7.85
C VAL A 203 13.02 -15.46 8.54
N ASN A 204 12.84 -15.52 9.86
CA ASN A 204 13.03 -16.78 10.58
C ASN A 204 11.81 -17.73 10.53
N ARG A 205 10.60 -17.22 10.30
CA ARG A 205 9.36 -18.01 10.40
C ARG A 205 8.63 -18.20 9.07
N LYS A 206 8.95 -17.39 8.06
CA LYS A 206 8.24 -17.39 6.77
C LYS A 206 9.17 -17.59 5.57
N ASP A 207 10.46 -17.78 5.80
CA ASP A 207 11.43 -18.29 4.82
C ASP A 207 12.00 -19.62 5.35
N ALA A 208 11.18 -20.67 5.29
CA ALA A 208 11.46 -21.95 5.96
C ALA A 208 12.76 -22.62 5.49
N GLU A 209 13.21 -22.29 4.28
CA GLU A 209 14.38 -22.89 3.64
C GLU A 209 15.57 -21.92 3.57
N GLY A 210 15.43 -20.69 4.10
CA GLY A 210 16.49 -19.68 4.11
C GLY A 210 16.91 -19.21 2.71
N ARG A 211 15.98 -19.27 1.74
CA ARG A 211 16.22 -18.96 0.31
C ARG A 211 15.79 -17.55 -0.07
N ASN A 212 15.30 -16.76 0.89
CA ASN A 212 14.67 -15.45 0.67
C ASN A 212 13.42 -15.53 -0.23
N VAL A 213 12.72 -16.66 -0.18
CA VAL A 213 11.42 -16.87 -0.82
C VAL A 213 10.41 -17.16 0.28
N PHE A 214 9.37 -16.32 0.36
CA PHE A 214 8.53 -16.26 1.55
C PHE A 214 7.20 -16.98 1.35
N GLN A 215 6.76 -17.65 2.41
CA GLN A 215 5.53 -18.45 2.50
C GLN A 215 4.65 -17.85 3.61
N GLY A 216 3.99 -16.76 3.26
CA GLY A 216 3.16 -15.96 4.16
C GLY A 216 1.77 -16.52 4.43
N GLY A 217 1.32 -17.55 3.72
CA GLY A 217 -0.03 -18.10 3.88
C GLY A 217 -1.11 -17.12 3.40
N PHE A 218 -1.99 -16.69 4.31
CA PHE A 218 -3.17 -15.84 4.07
C PHE A 218 -2.88 -14.49 3.40
N LEU A 219 -1.94 -13.71 3.94
CA LEU A 219 -1.53 -12.39 3.44
C LEU A 219 -2.67 -11.40 3.09
N GLY A 220 -3.85 -11.55 3.71
CA GLY A 220 -5.00 -10.66 3.49
C GLY A 220 -5.69 -10.82 2.13
N LEU A 221 -5.36 -11.88 1.37
CA LEU A 221 -5.88 -12.13 0.03
C LEU A 221 -6.62 -13.48 -0.03
N ASP A 222 -7.67 -13.58 0.79
CA ASP A 222 -8.41 -14.77 1.20
C ASP A 222 -8.49 -15.89 0.15
N ASN A 223 -9.29 -15.68 -0.90
CA ASN A 223 -9.57 -16.70 -1.91
C ASN A 223 -8.82 -16.45 -3.23
N ILE A 224 -7.75 -15.64 -3.24
CA ILE A 224 -7.10 -15.20 -4.50
C ILE A 224 -6.44 -16.34 -5.27
N GLY A 225 -5.99 -17.37 -4.55
CA GLY A 225 -5.32 -18.55 -5.09
C GLY A 225 -6.26 -19.73 -5.34
N VAL A 226 -5.70 -20.79 -5.94
CA VAL A 226 -6.38 -22.07 -6.15
C VAL A 226 -6.42 -22.93 -4.88
N PHE A 227 -5.47 -22.73 -3.96
CA PHE A 227 -5.40 -23.40 -2.66
C PHE A 227 -5.66 -22.41 -1.53
N ASP A 228 -6.19 -22.92 -0.42
CA ASP A 228 -6.04 -22.25 0.88
C ASP A 228 -4.57 -22.33 1.28
N ARG A 229 -3.89 -21.19 1.18
CA ARG A 229 -2.45 -21.04 1.45
C ARG A 229 -2.11 -21.18 2.94
N SER A 230 -3.10 -21.14 3.84
CA SER A 230 -2.92 -21.29 5.28
C SER A 230 -3.11 -22.72 5.78
N SER A 231 -3.61 -23.60 4.91
CA SER A 231 -3.87 -25.01 5.21
C SER A 231 -2.82 -25.92 4.59
N GLN A 232 -2.75 -27.16 5.09
CA GLN A 232 -1.95 -28.19 4.42
C GLN A 232 -2.50 -28.42 3.00
N LEU A 233 -1.59 -28.41 2.02
CA LEU A 233 -1.97 -28.60 0.63
C LEU A 233 -2.40 -30.06 0.41
N PRO A 234 -3.46 -30.31 -0.37
CA PRO A 234 -3.87 -31.66 -0.74
C PRO A 234 -2.76 -32.47 -1.41
N THR A 235 -1.79 -31.78 -2.03
CA THR A 235 -0.63 -32.38 -2.70
C THR A 235 0.48 -32.82 -1.75
N GLY A 236 0.39 -32.50 -0.45
CA GLY A 236 1.46 -32.72 0.53
C GLY A 236 2.71 -31.84 0.35
N GLY A 237 2.66 -30.88 -0.57
CA GLY A 237 3.76 -29.98 -0.91
C GLY A 237 3.66 -28.60 -0.24
N HIS A 238 4.35 -27.61 -0.80
CA HIS A 238 4.29 -26.21 -0.34
C HIS A 238 4.25 -25.21 -1.50
N ILE A 239 3.89 -23.96 -1.23
CA ILE A 239 3.81 -22.88 -2.24
C ILE A 239 4.80 -21.78 -1.90
N ASP A 240 5.64 -21.46 -2.87
CA ASP A 240 6.39 -20.22 -2.87
C ASP A 240 5.54 -19.09 -3.41
N GLN A 241 5.36 -18.07 -2.58
CA GLN A 241 4.40 -17.02 -2.83
C GLN A 241 5.07 -15.80 -3.46
N SER A 242 4.60 -15.43 -4.64
CA SER A 242 5.13 -14.26 -5.36
C SER A 242 4.83 -12.97 -4.61
N ASP A 243 3.62 -12.84 -4.05
CA ASP A 243 3.20 -11.71 -3.23
C ASP A 243 3.96 -11.66 -1.89
N GLY A 244 4.03 -12.77 -1.15
CA GLY A 244 4.78 -12.84 0.12
C GLY A 244 6.23 -12.38 -0.03
N THR A 245 6.89 -12.82 -1.09
CA THR A 245 8.27 -12.45 -1.40
C THR A 245 8.38 -10.98 -1.81
N SER A 246 7.45 -10.49 -2.63
CA SER A 246 7.39 -9.09 -3.05
C SER A 246 7.12 -8.12 -1.90
N TRP A 247 6.26 -8.51 -0.96
CA TRP A 247 5.97 -7.76 0.25
C TRP A 247 7.22 -7.59 1.11
N MET A 248 8.03 -8.64 1.25
CA MET A 248 9.28 -8.57 1.99
C MET A 248 10.33 -7.71 1.28
N ALA A 249 10.36 -7.71 -0.06
CA ALA A 249 11.19 -6.77 -0.83
C ALA A 249 10.77 -5.32 -0.56
N MET A 250 9.46 -5.02 -0.61
CA MET A 250 8.93 -3.70 -0.27
C MET A 250 9.26 -3.33 1.18
N TYR A 251 9.11 -4.26 2.12
CA TYR A 251 9.40 -4.03 3.54
C TYR A 251 10.88 -3.70 3.78
N ALA A 252 11.79 -4.44 3.14
CA ALA A 252 13.22 -4.15 3.20
C ALA A 252 13.53 -2.74 2.67
N LEU A 253 12.94 -2.34 1.54
CA LEU A 253 13.13 -0.98 1.00
C LEU A 253 12.55 0.10 1.91
N ASN A 254 11.38 -0.11 2.53
CA ASN A 254 10.79 0.84 3.47
C ASN A 254 11.67 1.00 4.72
N LEU A 255 12.17 -0.10 5.29
CA LEU A 255 13.07 -0.04 6.45
C LEU A 255 14.41 0.59 6.11
N MET A 256 14.97 0.30 4.93
CA MET A 256 16.14 1.01 4.43
C MET A 256 15.86 2.51 4.34
N ARG A 257 14.71 2.91 3.79
CA ARG A 257 14.38 4.33 3.64
C ARG A 257 14.24 5.04 4.99
N ILE A 258 13.59 4.41 5.95
CA ILE A 258 13.47 4.94 7.32
C ILE A 258 14.86 5.05 7.97
N ALA A 259 15.70 4.03 7.86
CA ALA A 259 17.07 4.06 8.38
C ALA A 259 17.90 5.19 7.76
N LEU A 260 17.81 5.41 6.45
CA LEU A 260 18.50 6.53 5.78
C LEU A 260 17.99 7.90 6.25
N GLU A 261 16.69 8.02 6.56
CA GLU A 261 16.16 9.25 7.16
C GLU A 261 16.80 9.49 8.54
N LEU A 262 16.77 8.48 9.42
CA LEU A 262 17.38 8.57 10.76
C LEU A 262 18.90 8.80 10.69
N ALA A 263 19.57 8.23 9.68
CA ALA A 263 21.02 8.36 9.47
C ALA A 263 21.48 9.80 9.22
N GLN A 264 20.60 10.66 8.69
CA GLN A 264 20.89 12.09 8.52
C GLN A 264 21.05 12.81 9.87
N HIS A 265 20.55 12.23 10.96
CA HIS A 265 20.60 12.78 12.31
C HIS A 265 21.52 11.96 13.24
N ASN A 266 21.66 10.66 12.99
CA ASN A 266 22.56 9.78 13.71
C ASN A 266 23.17 8.75 12.75
N ARG A 267 24.45 8.93 12.39
CA ARG A 267 25.15 8.11 11.39
C ARG A 267 25.21 6.61 11.69
N VAL A 268 24.99 6.18 12.94
CA VAL A 268 24.92 4.75 13.28
C VAL A 268 23.86 4.00 12.45
N TYR A 269 22.79 4.69 12.02
CA TYR A 269 21.77 4.08 11.17
C TYR A 269 22.24 3.77 9.73
N GLU A 270 23.41 4.26 9.29
CA GLU A 270 23.97 3.86 7.98
C GLU A 270 24.23 2.34 7.91
N ASP A 271 24.66 1.73 9.03
CA ASP A 271 24.93 0.29 9.09
C ASP A 271 23.68 -0.55 8.85
N ILE A 272 22.59 -0.21 9.53
CA ILE A 272 21.34 -0.95 9.39
C ILE A 272 20.65 -0.65 8.05
N ALA A 273 20.82 0.56 7.50
CA ALA A 273 20.38 0.86 6.14
C ALA A 273 21.08 -0.07 5.12
N THR A 274 22.39 -0.31 5.25
CA THR A 274 23.10 -1.27 4.40
C THR A 274 22.52 -2.68 4.53
N LYS A 275 22.25 -3.16 5.74
CA LYS A 275 21.64 -4.49 5.93
C LYS A 275 20.35 -4.64 5.13
N PHE A 276 19.47 -3.65 5.16
CA PHE A 276 18.18 -3.74 4.46
C PHE A 276 18.34 -3.61 2.94
N PHE A 277 19.28 -2.80 2.49
CA PHE A 277 19.67 -2.75 1.09
C PHE A 277 20.15 -4.12 0.59
N GLU A 278 21.11 -4.74 1.26
CA GLU A 278 21.65 -6.06 0.86
C GLU A 278 20.57 -7.14 0.89
N HIS A 279 19.71 -7.12 1.92
CA HIS A 279 18.62 -8.09 2.03
C HIS A 279 17.60 -7.94 0.89
N PHE A 280 17.27 -6.71 0.48
CA PHE A 280 16.45 -6.48 -0.71
C PHE A 280 17.07 -7.10 -1.97
N LEU A 281 18.40 -7.05 -2.13
CA LEU A 281 19.07 -7.65 -3.28
C LEU A 281 19.00 -9.18 -3.29
N HIS A 282 19.15 -9.80 -2.12
CA HIS A 282 18.97 -11.25 -2.00
C HIS A 282 17.54 -11.70 -2.32
N ILE A 283 16.52 -10.92 -1.91
CA ILE A 283 15.14 -11.19 -2.31
C ILE A 283 14.98 -11.02 -3.83
N ALA A 284 15.49 -9.93 -4.41
CA ALA A 284 15.41 -9.69 -5.85
C ALA A 284 16.08 -10.80 -6.67
N GLU A 285 17.19 -11.34 -6.16
CA GLU A 285 17.90 -12.49 -6.71
C GLU A 285 17.05 -13.75 -6.69
N ALA A 286 16.49 -14.08 -5.53
CA ALA A 286 15.64 -15.25 -5.35
C ALA A 286 14.43 -15.21 -6.32
N MET A 287 13.80 -14.04 -6.46
CA MET A 287 12.67 -13.86 -7.39
C MET A 287 13.06 -13.93 -8.88
N SER A 288 14.32 -13.63 -9.21
CA SER A 288 14.79 -13.49 -10.60
C SER A 288 15.46 -14.74 -11.15
N HIS A 289 15.77 -15.74 -10.31
CA HIS A 289 16.41 -16.99 -10.75
C HIS A 289 15.46 -17.79 -11.65
N VAL A 290 15.50 -17.48 -12.95
CA VAL A 290 14.95 -18.26 -14.04
C VAL A 290 15.72 -19.58 -14.10
N GLY A 291 15.01 -20.71 -13.99
CA GLY A 291 15.55 -22.08 -13.92
C GLY A 291 16.84 -22.33 -14.70
N GLY A 292 17.98 -22.11 -14.02
CA GLY A 292 19.30 -22.58 -14.39
C GLY A 292 19.69 -23.75 -13.50
N GLU A 293 20.73 -24.48 -13.92
CA GLU A 293 21.21 -25.80 -13.46
C GLU A 293 21.42 -26.00 -11.94
N ASP A 294 21.18 -24.97 -11.11
CA ASP A 294 21.34 -24.95 -9.65
C ASP A 294 20.02 -24.86 -8.84
N GLY A 295 18.84 -25.12 -9.42
CA GLY A 295 17.61 -25.35 -8.64
C GLY A 295 16.93 -24.12 -8.01
N GLY A 296 17.09 -22.93 -8.61
CA GLY A 296 16.40 -21.71 -8.17
C GLY A 296 14.90 -21.65 -8.54
N ILE A 297 14.09 -21.01 -7.69
CA ILE A 297 12.63 -20.86 -7.85
C ILE A 297 12.33 -19.60 -8.70
N GLY A 298 12.14 -19.76 -10.00
CA GLY A 298 11.74 -18.65 -10.86
C GLY A 298 10.27 -18.30 -10.69
N LEU A 299 9.95 -17.25 -9.92
CA LEU A 299 8.57 -16.72 -9.78
C LEU A 299 8.11 -15.97 -11.04
N TRP A 300 9.04 -15.55 -11.90
CA TRP A 300 8.74 -14.94 -13.19
C TRP A 300 8.63 -15.98 -14.30
N ASP A 301 7.46 -16.06 -14.93
CA ASP A 301 7.24 -16.91 -16.10
C ASP A 301 7.68 -16.18 -17.38
N GLU A 302 8.70 -16.71 -18.06
CA GLU A 302 9.25 -16.12 -19.27
C GLU A 302 8.34 -16.26 -20.51
N GLN A 303 7.37 -17.17 -20.51
CA GLN A 303 6.42 -17.31 -21.62
C GLN A 303 5.30 -16.27 -21.50
N ASP A 304 4.67 -16.22 -20.33
CA ASP A 304 3.56 -15.34 -20.02
C ASP A 304 4.03 -13.91 -19.73
N LYS A 305 5.32 -13.72 -19.40
CA LYS A 305 5.88 -12.44 -18.92
C LYS A 305 5.05 -11.91 -17.74
N PHE A 306 4.84 -12.75 -16.75
CA PHE A 306 4.05 -12.46 -15.55
C PHE A 306 4.62 -13.20 -14.34
N PHE A 307 4.34 -12.71 -13.14
CA PHE A 307 4.71 -13.40 -11.90
C PHE A 307 3.61 -14.33 -11.43
N TYR A 308 3.99 -15.52 -10.98
CA TYR A 308 3.09 -16.53 -10.44
C TYR A 308 3.67 -17.14 -9.17
N ASP A 309 2.78 -17.67 -8.32
CA ASP A 309 3.19 -18.58 -7.27
C ASP A 309 3.74 -19.88 -7.88
N VAL A 310 4.64 -20.55 -7.16
CA VAL A 310 5.21 -21.84 -7.58
C VAL A 310 4.86 -22.90 -6.54
N LEU A 311 4.19 -23.97 -7.00
CA LEU A 311 3.91 -25.15 -6.20
C LEU A 311 5.09 -26.11 -6.27
N HIS A 312 5.59 -26.53 -5.10
CA HIS A 312 6.54 -27.62 -4.95
C HIS A 312 5.80 -28.88 -4.55
N LEU A 313 6.05 -29.97 -5.27
CA LEU A 313 5.44 -31.27 -5.01
C LEU A 313 6.41 -32.17 -4.24
N PRO A 314 5.90 -33.17 -3.47
CA PRO A 314 6.76 -34.08 -2.71
C PRO A 314 7.75 -34.90 -3.55
N ASP A 315 7.49 -35.03 -4.86
CA ASP A 315 8.38 -35.71 -5.82
C ASP A 315 9.57 -34.82 -6.28
N GLY A 316 9.67 -33.60 -5.76
CA GLY A 316 10.70 -32.62 -6.10
C GLY A 316 10.40 -31.81 -7.37
N SER A 317 9.28 -32.07 -8.04
CA SER A 317 8.86 -31.27 -9.20
C SER A 317 8.22 -29.96 -8.78
N THR A 318 8.39 -28.94 -9.61
CA THR A 318 7.83 -27.60 -9.38
C THR A 318 6.89 -27.20 -10.52
N ARG A 319 5.83 -26.47 -10.18
CA ARG A 319 4.82 -26.03 -11.17
C ARG A 319 4.35 -24.60 -10.88
N PRO A 320 4.42 -23.68 -11.86
CA PRO A 320 3.83 -22.36 -11.71
C PRO A 320 2.30 -22.46 -11.68
N LEU A 321 1.68 -21.81 -10.69
CA LEU A 321 0.24 -21.65 -10.58
C LEU A 321 -0.18 -20.44 -11.44
N LYS A 322 -0.49 -20.70 -12.72
CA LYS A 322 -0.79 -19.68 -13.74
C LYS A 322 -2.15 -18.96 -13.55
N VAL A 323 -2.38 -18.43 -12.36
CA VAL A 323 -3.51 -17.58 -12.01
C VAL A 323 -3.07 -16.13 -12.16
N ARG A 324 -3.63 -15.42 -13.16
CA ARG A 324 -3.33 -14.01 -13.39
C ARG A 324 -4.10 -13.14 -12.42
N SER A 325 -3.57 -12.98 -11.21
CA SER A 325 -4.17 -12.19 -10.14
C SER A 325 -3.27 -11.01 -9.71
N MET A 326 -3.78 -10.22 -8.75
CA MET A 326 -3.05 -9.15 -8.08
C MET A 326 -1.70 -9.62 -7.52
N VAL A 327 -1.58 -10.91 -7.17
CA VAL A 327 -0.31 -11.54 -6.73
C VAL A 327 0.83 -11.27 -7.70
N GLY A 328 0.56 -11.33 -9.01
CA GLY A 328 1.57 -11.08 -10.02
C GLY A 328 1.87 -9.59 -10.27
N LEU A 329 1.05 -8.69 -9.72
CA LEU A 329 1.21 -7.23 -9.78
C LEU A 329 1.91 -6.65 -8.55
N ILE A 330 1.82 -7.31 -7.38
CA ILE A 330 2.47 -6.90 -6.12
C ILE A 330 3.99 -6.64 -6.23
N PRO A 331 4.78 -7.32 -7.10
CA PRO A 331 6.17 -6.93 -7.35
C PRO A 331 6.39 -5.45 -7.73
N LEU A 332 5.37 -4.73 -8.22
CA LEU A 332 5.41 -3.28 -8.46
C LEU A 332 5.66 -2.45 -7.19
N PHE A 333 5.28 -2.97 -6.02
CA PHE A 333 5.29 -2.20 -4.77
C PHE A 333 6.70 -2.04 -4.19
N ALA A 334 7.60 -2.96 -4.52
CA ALA A 334 8.99 -2.90 -4.12
C ALA A 334 9.76 -1.92 -5.03
N VAL A 335 9.59 -0.62 -4.77
CA VAL A 335 10.27 0.46 -5.47
C VAL A 335 10.70 1.57 -4.52
N GLU A 336 11.96 2.01 -4.65
CA GLU A 336 12.52 3.16 -3.94
C GLU A 336 13.56 3.89 -4.79
N THR A 337 13.61 5.21 -4.64
CA THR A 337 14.55 6.09 -5.35
C THR A 337 15.52 6.73 -4.37
N LEU A 338 16.82 6.67 -4.69
CA LEU A 338 17.87 7.32 -3.92
C LEU A 338 18.30 8.61 -4.62
N GLU A 339 18.16 9.74 -3.92
CA GLU A 339 18.61 11.05 -4.38
C GLU A 339 20.14 11.17 -4.23
N PRO A 340 20.85 11.80 -5.18
CA PRO A 340 22.29 12.03 -5.08
C PRO A 340 22.67 12.77 -3.79
N GLU A 341 21.91 13.80 -3.43
CA GLU A 341 22.18 14.65 -2.25
C GLU A 341 22.04 13.87 -0.94
N LEU A 342 21.21 12.84 -0.91
CA LEU A 342 21.11 11.93 0.23
C LEU A 342 22.36 11.07 0.35
N LEU A 343 22.85 10.53 -0.78
CA LEU A 343 24.07 9.71 -0.81
C LEU A 343 25.32 10.50 -0.45
N GLU A 344 25.40 11.78 -0.79
CA GLU A 344 26.51 12.64 -0.37
C GLU A 344 26.53 12.89 1.14
N LYS A 345 25.37 12.96 1.79
CA LYS A 345 25.25 13.13 3.24
C LYS A 345 25.57 11.85 4.02
N LEU A 346 25.50 10.68 3.38
CA LEU A 346 25.64 9.35 3.98
C LEU A 346 26.79 8.56 3.32
N PRO A 347 28.05 8.97 3.56
CA PRO A 347 29.20 8.46 2.82
C PRO A 347 29.51 6.99 3.11
N ASP A 348 29.22 6.46 4.30
CA ASP A 348 29.48 5.06 4.62
C ASP A 348 28.48 4.15 3.90
N PHE A 349 27.19 4.53 3.88
CA PHE A 349 26.18 3.86 3.08
C PHE A 349 26.51 3.93 1.59
N LYS A 350 26.88 5.11 1.07
CA LYS A 350 27.28 5.29 -0.34
C LYS A 350 28.43 4.37 -0.72
N ARG A 351 29.49 4.31 0.11
CA ARG A 351 30.65 3.45 -0.11
C ARG A 351 30.25 1.97 -0.17
N ARG A 352 29.38 1.50 0.74
CA ARG A 352 28.93 0.10 0.75
C ARG A 352 28.02 -0.23 -0.43
N LEU A 353 27.10 0.68 -0.78
CA LEU A 353 26.27 0.59 -1.98
C LEU A 353 27.15 0.42 -3.23
N GLU A 354 28.15 1.29 -3.42
CA GLU A 354 29.05 1.25 -4.58
C GLU A 354 29.93 0.01 -4.58
N TRP A 355 30.47 -0.39 -3.42
CA TRP A 355 31.23 -1.62 -3.29
C TRP A 355 30.39 -2.84 -3.66
N PHE A 356 29.15 -2.94 -3.16
CA PHE A 356 28.29 -4.08 -3.43
C PHE A 356 27.94 -4.17 -4.92
N LEU A 357 27.58 -3.04 -5.53
CA LEU A 357 27.25 -2.98 -6.96
C LEU A 357 28.45 -3.35 -7.85
N ALA A 358 29.67 -2.95 -7.47
CA ALA A 358 30.89 -3.30 -8.20
C ALA A 358 31.30 -4.77 -8.03
N ASN A 359 31.13 -5.35 -6.84
CA ASN A 359 31.63 -6.69 -6.51
C ASN A 359 30.58 -7.80 -6.68
N ARG A 360 29.30 -7.45 -6.83
CA ARG A 360 28.21 -8.40 -7.06
C ARG A 360 27.47 -8.05 -8.36
N PRO A 361 28.12 -8.12 -9.54
CA PRO A 361 27.55 -7.63 -10.80
C PRO A 361 26.25 -8.34 -11.22
N LYS A 362 26.07 -9.62 -10.86
CA LYS A 362 24.80 -10.35 -11.07
C LYS A 362 23.64 -9.71 -10.30
N LEU A 363 23.85 -9.41 -9.01
CA LEU A 363 22.90 -8.69 -8.17
C LEU A 363 22.74 -7.23 -8.60
N ALA A 364 23.83 -6.60 -9.00
CA ALA A 364 23.84 -5.23 -9.49
C ALA A 364 23.05 -5.08 -10.81
N ALA A 365 22.98 -6.11 -11.65
CA ALA A 365 22.11 -6.15 -12.83
C ALA A 365 20.62 -6.26 -12.45
N LEU A 366 20.31 -6.78 -11.26
CA LEU A 366 19.00 -6.72 -10.62
C LEU A 366 18.76 -5.41 -9.87
N VAL A 367 19.77 -4.53 -9.80
CA VAL A 367 19.65 -3.10 -9.49
C VAL A 367 19.77 -2.31 -10.80
N SER A 368 19.30 -1.05 -10.89
CA SER A 368 19.33 -0.34 -12.17
C SER A 368 20.77 -0.24 -12.68
N HIS A 369 20.97 -0.03 -13.97
CA HIS A 369 22.23 0.44 -14.54
C HIS A 369 22.80 1.55 -13.64
N TRP A 370 23.69 1.21 -12.72
CA TRP A 370 24.24 2.15 -11.75
C TRP A 370 25.08 3.23 -12.45
N ASN A 371 25.46 2.96 -13.70
CA ASN A 371 26.09 3.86 -14.66
C ASN A 371 25.11 4.71 -15.50
N GLN A 372 23.80 4.42 -15.48
CA GLN A 372 22.78 5.25 -16.13
C GLN A 372 21.94 5.91 -15.06
N GLU A 373 22.32 7.15 -14.79
CA GLU A 373 21.63 8.09 -13.96
C GLU A 373 20.20 8.33 -14.48
N GLY A 374 19.20 8.15 -13.60
CA GLY A 374 17.83 8.57 -13.88
C GLY A 374 17.73 10.10 -13.91
N ARG A 375 16.50 10.64 -13.98
CA ARG A 375 16.30 12.10 -13.92
C ARG A 375 16.96 12.66 -12.66
N GLY A 376 17.90 13.60 -12.83
CA GLY A 376 18.65 14.20 -11.72
C GLY A 376 19.62 13.26 -11.03
N HIS A 377 20.24 12.32 -11.75
CA HIS A 377 21.27 11.41 -11.22
C HIS A 377 20.79 10.42 -10.14
N ARG A 378 19.48 10.22 -10.06
CA ARG A 378 18.84 9.28 -9.12
C ARG A 378 19.21 7.83 -9.42
N ARG A 379 19.23 7.00 -8.37
CA ARG A 379 19.34 5.53 -8.47
C ARG A 379 18.00 4.86 -8.13
N LEU A 380 17.63 3.82 -8.89
CA LEU A 380 16.38 3.05 -8.72
C LEU A 380 16.64 1.67 -8.12
N LEU A 381 16.04 1.42 -6.95
CA LEU A 381 15.92 0.08 -6.37
C LEU A 381 14.51 -0.44 -6.65
N SER A 382 14.39 -1.54 -7.39
CA SER A 382 13.10 -2.13 -7.77
C SER A 382 13.24 -3.59 -8.21
N LEU A 383 12.23 -4.41 -7.92
CA LEU A 383 12.09 -5.78 -8.48
C LEU A 383 11.79 -5.77 -9.98
N LEU A 384 11.10 -4.73 -10.46
CA LEU A 384 10.67 -4.57 -11.84
C LEU A 384 11.46 -3.47 -12.54
N ARG A 385 12.00 -3.78 -13.72
CA ARG A 385 12.64 -2.79 -14.61
C ARG A 385 12.38 -3.04 -16.09
N GLY A 386 12.54 -1.96 -16.86
CA GLY A 386 12.68 -1.98 -18.30
C GLY A 386 11.60 -2.82 -18.99
N HIS A 387 12.03 -3.90 -19.64
CA HIS A 387 11.13 -4.80 -20.37
C HIS A 387 10.10 -5.49 -19.47
N ARG A 388 10.49 -6.05 -18.31
CA ARG A 388 9.56 -6.73 -17.39
C ARG A 388 8.47 -5.77 -16.90
N MET A 389 8.85 -4.54 -16.53
CA MET A 389 7.90 -3.51 -16.11
C MET A 389 6.93 -3.15 -17.26
N LYS A 390 7.44 -2.94 -18.48
CA LYS A 390 6.58 -2.71 -19.65
C LYS A 390 5.59 -3.85 -19.86
N ARG A 391 6.05 -5.11 -19.81
CA ARG A 391 5.18 -6.29 -19.99
C ARG A 391 4.10 -6.39 -18.92
N LEU A 392 4.47 -6.15 -17.67
CA LEU A 392 3.51 -6.20 -16.57
C LEU A 392 2.47 -5.10 -16.67
N LEU A 393 2.89 -3.85 -16.92
CA LEU A 393 2.00 -2.72 -17.09
C LEU A 393 1.10 -2.88 -18.32
N THR A 394 1.62 -3.41 -19.44
CA THR A 394 0.78 -3.72 -20.61
C THR A 394 -0.39 -4.63 -20.23
N ARG A 395 -0.16 -5.65 -19.40
CA ARG A 395 -1.25 -6.52 -18.93
C ARG A 395 -2.17 -5.84 -17.92
N MET A 396 -1.61 -5.12 -16.96
CA MET A 396 -2.37 -4.40 -15.93
C MET A 396 -3.31 -3.35 -16.54
N LEU A 397 -2.89 -2.69 -17.61
CA LEU A 397 -3.62 -1.61 -18.30
C LEU A 397 -4.52 -2.11 -19.44
N ASP A 398 -4.66 -3.43 -19.61
CA ASP A 398 -5.56 -4.02 -20.59
C ASP A 398 -6.98 -4.15 -20.02
N GLU A 399 -7.95 -3.55 -20.70
CA GLU A 399 -9.35 -3.55 -20.27
C GLU A 399 -10.05 -4.92 -20.40
N THR A 400 -9.49 -5.81 -21.20
CA THR A 400 -9.91 -7.22 -21.32
C THR A 400 -9.30 -8.11 -20.24
N GLU A 401 -8.31 -7.61 -19.49
CA GLU A 401 -7.69 -8.31 -18.37
C GLU A 401 -7.99 -7.57 -17.05
N PHE A 402 -7.09 -6.68 -16.61
CA PHE A 402 -7.11 -6.11 -15.27
C PHE A 402 -7.78 -4.74 -15.18
N LEU A 403 -7.71 -3.91 -16.23
CA LEU A 403 -8.16 -2.51 -16.15
C LEU A 403 -9.68 -2.41 -16.26
N SER A 404 -10.33 -2.11 -15.15
CA SER A 404 -11.77 -1.82 -15.09
C SER A 404 -12.02 -0.33 -15.34
N PRO A 405 -13.22 0.10 -15.77
CA PRO A 405 -13.65 1.49 -15.71
C PRO A 405 -13.52 2.14 -14.31
N TYR A 406 -13.32 1.34 -13.26
CA TYR A 406 -13.31 1.77 -11.86
C TYR A 406 -12.01 1.48 -11.09
N GLY A 407 -10.97 0.95 -11.73
CA GLY A 407 -9.68 0.63 -11.10
C GLY A 407 -9.03 -0.63 -11.67
N VAL A 408 -8.05 -1.20 -10.95
CA VAL A 408 -7.42 -2.47 -11.29
C VAL A 408 -8.13 -3.61 -10.54
N ARG A 409 -8.62 -4.60 -11.29
CA ARG A 409 -9.27 -5.82 -10.76
C ARG A 409 -8.27 -6.69 -9.99
N ALA A 410 -8.74 -7.41 -8.97
CA ALA A 410 -7.90 -8.35 -8.23
C ALA A 410 -7.56 -9.63 -9.02
N LEU A 411 -8.37 -10.00 -10.01
CA LEU A 411 -8.13 -11.12 -10.93
C LEU A 411 -8.39 -10.68 -12.37
N SER A 412 -7.54 -11.13 -13.30
CA SER A 412 -7.71 -10.88 -14.72
C SER A 412 -9.03 -11.46 -15.21
N ARG A 413 -9.78 -10.65 -15.96
CA ARG A 413 -11.06 -11.04 -16.56
C ARG A 413 -10.92 -12.17 -17.59
N VAL A 414 -9.71 -12.47 -18.07
CA VAL A 414 -9.46 -13.66 -18.94
C VAL A 414 -9.96 -14.96 -18.29
N HIS A 415 -9.95 -15.05 -16.96
CA HIS A 415 -10.43 -16.21 -16.21
C HIS A 415 -11.96 -16.35 -16.17
N GLU A 416 -12.70 -15.43 -16.79
CA GLU A 416 -14.15 -15.56 -17.03
C GLU A 416 -14.43 -16.66 -18.06
N HIS A 417 -13.70 -16.61 -19.19
CA HIS A 417 -13.83 -17.54 -20.30
C HIS A 417 -12.81 -18.68 -20.27
N SER A 418 -11.69 -18.49 -19.55
CA SER A 418 -10.64 -19.50 -19.38
C SER A 418 -10.23 -19.63 -17.91
N PRO A 419 -11.08 -20.22 -17.06
CA PRO A 419 -10.75 -20.47 -15.66
C PRO A 419 -9.44 -21.26 -15.54
N TYR A 420 -8.62 -20.92 -14.57
CA TYR A 420 -7.48 -21.77 -14.23
C TYR A 420 -7.99 -23.02 -13.53
N VAL A 421 -7.50 -24.20 -13.93
CA VAL A 421 -7.87 -25.49 -13.33
C VAL A 421 -6.61 -26.26 -12.98
N TYR A 422 -6.47 -26.62 -11.71
CA TYR A 422 -5.45 -27.53 -11.21
C TYR A 422 -6.09 -28.88 -10.88
N ARG A 423 -5.56 -29.96 -11.46
CA ARG A 423 -6.07 -31.32 -11.27
C ARG A 423 -5.09 -32.15 -10.46
N HIS A 424 -5.57 -32.76 -9.38
CA HIS A 424 -4.75 -33.64 -8.53
C HIS A 424 -5.64 -34.69 -7.86
N ASP A 425 -5.25 -35.98 -7.94
CA ASP A 425 -5.93 -37.11 -7.31
C ASP A 425 -7.46 -37.14 -7.48
N GLY A 426 -7.93 -36.84 -8.70
CA GLY A 426 -9.36 -36.82 -9.05
C GLY A 426 -10.12 -35.59 -8.55
N MET A 427 -9.46 -34.62 -7.93
CA MET A 427 -10.00 -33.32 -7.55
C MET A 427 -9.65 -32.27 -8.62
N ASP A 428 -10.66 -31.53 -9.07
CA ASP A 428 -10.51 -30.35 -9.94
C ASP A 428 -10.68 -29.09 -9.08
N LEU A 429 -9.57 -28.38 -8.83
CA LEU A 429 -9.57 -27.08 -8.16
C LEU A 429 -9.55 -25.97 -9.20
N SER A 430 -10.50 -25.03 -9.12
CA SER A 430 -10.68 -24.00 -10.15
C SER A 430 -10.70 -22.57 -9.60
N VAL A 431 -10.10 -21.65 -10.37
CA VAL A 431 -10.18 -20.21 -10.16
C VAL A 431 -10.83 -19.57 -11.39
N ARG A 432 -12.00 -18.98 -11.18
CA ARG A 432 -12.79 -18.26 -12.19
C ARG A 432 -12.91 -16.80 -11.79
N TYR A 433 -13.01 -15.91 -12.78
CA TYR A 433 -13.35 -14.51 -12.56
C TYR A 433 -14.77 -14.35 -12.01
N GLN A 434 -14.88 -13.71 -10.85
CA GLN A 434 -16.10 -13.41 -10.11
C GLN A 434 -16.04 -11.94 -9.72
N PRO A 435 -16.76 -11.04 -10.41
CA PRO A 435 -16.54 -9.62 -10.24
C PRO A 435 -17.13 -9.05 -8.95
N ALA A 436 -17.89 -9.82 -8.17
CA ALA A 436 -18.56 -9.33 -6.95
C ALA A 436 -18.45 -10.35 -5.80
N GLU A 437 -19.56 -10.84 -5.27
CA GLU A 437 -19.59 -11.81 -4.17
C GLU A 437 -18.94 -13.15 -4.59
N SER A 438 -18.32 -13.84 -3.63
CA SER A 438 -17.72 -15.17 -3.84
C SER A 438 -18.81 -16.23 -4.04
N ASP A 439 -18.59 -17.20 -4.93
CA ASP A 439 -19.43 -18.40 -5.05
C ASP A 439 -19.01 -19.54 -4.10
N SER A 440 -17.97 -19.30 -3.30
CA SER A 440 -17.38 -20.27 -2.36
C SER A 440 -17.40 -19.76 -0.92
N GLY A 441 -17.54 -20.68 0.04
CA GLY A 441 -17.50 -20.37 1.47
C GLY A 441 -16.10 -20.28 2.08
N LEU A 442 -15.04 -20.30 1.27
CA LEU A 442 -13.66 -20.12 1.76
C LEU A 442 -13.58 -18.79 2.53
N PHE A 443 -12.96 -18.82 3.72
CA PHE A 443 -12.84 -17.65 4.62
C PHE A 443 -14.17 -16.99 5.00
N GLY A 444 -15.26 -17.77 5.11
CA GLY A 444 -16.56 -17.26 5.56
C GLY A 444 -17.43 -16.64 4.47
N GLY A 445 -16.96 -16.63 3.21
CA GLY A 445 -17.77 -16.36 2.01
C GLY A 445 -18.11 -14.89 1.72
N ASN A 446 -17.82 -13.95 2.63
CA ASN A 446 -18.14 -12.52 2.44
C ASN A 446 -17.09 -11.74 1.64
N SER A 447 -15.83 -12.18 1.67
CA SER A 447 -14.70 -11.53 0.99
C SER A 447 -14.38 -12.22 -0.33
N ASN A 448 -14.05 -11.46 -1.37
CA ASN A 448 -13.70 -12.00 -2.68
C ASN A 448 -12.57 -11.22 -3.39
N TRP A 449 -11.47 -11.91 -3.65
CA TRP A 449 -10.31 -11.43 -4.40
C TRP A 449 -10.25 -11.95 -5.84
N ARG A 450 -11.27 -12.68 -6.31
CA ARG A 450 -11.32 -13.29 -7.65
C ARG A 450 -11.92 -12.40 -8.73
N GLY A 451 -11.79 -11.08 -8.60
CA GLY A 451 -12.28 -10.14 -9.61
C GLY A 451 -12.60 -8.73 -9.14
N PRO A 452 -13.09 -8.50 -7.91
CA PRO A 452 -13.44 -7.17 -7.45
C PRO A 452 -12.25 -6.21 -7.38
N ILE A 453 -12.56 -4.93 -7.19
CA ILE A 453 -11.60 -3.84 -7.03
C ILE A 453 -11.46 -3.52 -5.55
N TRP A 454 -10.22 -3.54 -5.07
CA TRP A 454 -9.87 -3.27 -3.68
C TRP A 454 -8.99 -2.03 -3.57
N PHE A 455 -9.37 -1.12 -2.66
CA PHE A 455 -8.68 0.15 -2.46
C PHE A 455 -7.21 0.02 -2.04
N PRO A 456 -6.82 -0.85 -1.08
CA PRO A 456 -5.44 -0.94 -0.58
C PRO A 456 -4.40 -1.14 -1.69
N VAL A 457 -4.58 -2.19 -2.49
CA VAL A 457 -3.63 -2.56 -3.54
C VAL A 457 -3.65 -1.58 -4.71
N ASN A 458 -4.81 -1.03 -5.05
CA ASN A 458 -4.90 0.02 -6.07
C ASN A 458 -4.19 1.31 -5.64
N PHE A 459 -4.28 1.68 -4.36
CA PHE A 459 -3.58 2.82 -3.80
C PHE A 459 -2.06 2.61 -3.88
N LEU A 460 -1.57 1.42 -3.52
CA LEU A 460 -0.16 1.08 -3.63
C LEU A 460 0.33 1.04 -5.09
N ILE A 461 -0.49 0.60 -6.06
CA ILE A 461 -0.18 0.70 -7.50
C ILE A 461 0.07 2.17 -7.87
N ILE A 462 -0.83 3.07 -7.48
CA ILE A 462 -0.71 4.51 -7.76
C ILE A 462 0.59 5.07 -7.19
N GLU A 463 0.88 4.81 -5.91
CA GLU A 463 2.11 5.32 -5.27
C GLU A 463 3.38 4.74 -5.91
N SER A 464 3.34 3.46 -6.30
CA SER A 464 4.47 2.81 -6.97
C SER A 464 4.73 3.42 -8.35
N LEU A 465 3.69 3.66 -9.14
CA LEU A 465 3.79 4.33 -10.44
C LEU A 465 4.37 5.75 -10.30
N GLN A 466 4.00 6.48 -9.25
CA GLN A 466 4.56 7.80 -8.95
C GLN A 466 6.04 7.72 -8.60
N LYS A 467 6.46 6.73 -7.79
CA LYS A 467 7.89 6.50 -7.49
C LYS A 467 8.68 6.12 -8.75
N PHE A 468 8.13 5.27 -9.62
CA PHE A 468 8.76 4.96 -10.90
C PHE A 468 8.83 6.19 -11.81
N HIS A 469 7.79 7.01 -11.87
CA HIS A 469 7.80 8.26 -12.63
C HIS A 469 8.85 9.24 -12.11
N HIS A 470 9.02 9.35 -10.80
CA HIS A 470 10.05 10.20 -10.19
C HIS A 470 11.48 9.85 -10.66
N TYR A 471 11.71 8.57 -10.95
CA TYR A 471 12.97 8.10 -11.55
C TYR A 471 13.02 8.28 -13.08
N TYR A 472 12.02 7.79 -13.80
CA TYR A 472 12.03 7.70 -15.27
C TYR A 472 11.63 9.02 -15.98
N GLY A 473 10.96 9.94 -15.29
CA GLY A 473 10.42 11.14 -15.89
C GLY A 473 9.38 10.87 -16.99
N ASP A 474 9.35 11.76 -17.98
CA ASP A 474 8.37 11.77 -19.08
C ASP A 474 8.76 10.85 -20.26
N ASP A 475 9.97 10.28 -20.19
CA ASP A 475 10.57 9.45 -21.25
C ASP A 475 10.00 8.02 -21.25
N PHE A 476 9.67 7.50 -20.07
CA PHE A 476 9.00 6.20 -19.99
C PHE A 476 7.50 6.39 -20.27
N ARG A 477 7.11 5.97 -21.47
CA ARG A 477 5.71 5.98 -21.92
C ARG A 477 5.20 4.58 -22.21
N ILE A 478 3.91 4.38 -21.93
CA ILE A 478 3.19 3.13 -22.18
C ILE A 478 1.76 3.44 -22.63
N GLN A 479 1.16 2.55 -23.41
CA GLN A 479 -0.24 2.70 -23.80
C GLN A 479 -1.16 2.56 -22.58
N CYS A 480 -2.09 3.51 -22.42
CA CYS A 480 -3.08 3.49 -21.36
C CYS A 480 -4.43 4.03 -21.90
N PRO A 481 -5.44 3.16 -22.10
CA PRO A 481 -5.41 1.70 -21.95
C PRO A 481 -4.47 0.99 -22.95
N THR A 482 -4.08 -0.24 -22.65
CA THR A 482 -3.36 -1.10 -23.61
C THR A 482 -4.16 -1.29 -24.89
N GLY A 483 -3.52 -1.15 -26.05
CA GLY A 483 -4.16 -1.27 -27.35
C GLY A 483 -4.85 0.00 -27.84
N SER A 484 -4.95 1.05 -27.02
CA SER A 484 -5.60 2.32 -27.40
C SER A 484 -4.79 3.20 -28.35
N GLY A 485 -3.47 2.97 -28.45
CA GLY A 485 -2.54 3.89 -29.11
C GLY A 485 -2.20 5.15 -28.31
N ASN A 486 -2.90 5.44 -27.21
CA ASN A 486 -2.65 6.61 -26.36
C ASN A 486 -1.45 6.34 -25.43
N LEU A 487 -0.31 6.95 -25.74
CA LEU A 487 0.88 6.87 -24.91
C LEU A 487 0.81 7.84 -23.72
N ALA A 488 0.93 7.29 -22.52
CA ALA A 488 0.93 8.02 -21.25
C ALA A 488 2.24 7.78 -20.48
N THR A 489 2.69 8.80 -19.76
CA THR A 489 3.72 8.70 -18.72
C THR A 489 3.19 7.91 -17.52
N LEU A 490 4.09 7.41 -16.67
CA LEU A 490 3.69 6.66 -15.47
C LEU A 490 2.85 7.48 -14.49
N ASN A 491 3.04 8.80 -14.41
CA ASN A 491 2.20 9.67 -13.58
C ASN A 491 0.81 9.89 -14.18
N GLU A 492 0.71 10.01 -15.51
CA GLU A 492 -0.59 10.04 -16.20
C GLU A 492 -1.36 8.73 -15.99
N VAL A 493 -0.68 7.58 -16.04
CA VAL A 493 -1.28 6.27 -15.69
C VAL A 493 -1.75 6.25 -14.24
N ALA A 494 -0.94 6.73 -13.29
CA ALA A 494 -1.33 6.82 -11.88
C ALA A 494 -2.55 7.74 -11.65
N ASN A 495 -2.69 8.81 -12.45
CA ASN A 495 -3.84 9.71 -12.44
C ASN A 495 -5.07 9.09 -13.07
N GLU A 496 -4.92 8.32 -14.15
CA GLU A 496 -6.02 7.59 -14.77
C GLU A 496 -6.62 6.55 -13.81
N ILE A 497 -5.79 5.74 -13.16
CA ILE A 497 -6.27 4.75 -12.17
C ILE A 497 -7.00 5.46 -11.01
N ALA A 498 -6.48 6.59 -10.55
CA ALA A 498 -7.12 7.36 -9.48
C ALA A 498 -8.44 8.01 -9.88
N SER A 499 -8.52 8.51 -11.11
CA SER A 499 -9.75 9.02 -11.71
C SER A 499 -10.82 7.92 -11.75
N ARG A 500 -10.44 6.71 -12.14
CA ARG A 500 -11.32 5.54 -12.14
C ARG A 500 -11.80 5.16 -10.74
N LEU A 501 -10.92 5.15 -9.74
CA LEU A 501 -11.29 4.87 -8.34
C LEU A 501 -12.20 5.95 -7.74
N THR A 502 -11.90 7.23 -7.97
CA THR A 502 -12.73 8.33 -7.43
C THR A 502 -14.10 8.39 -8.11
N ARG A 503 -14.20 8.00 -9.38
CA ARG A 503 -15.47 7.86 -10.12
C ARG A 503 -16.47 6.92 -9.44
N LEU A 504 -16.03 5.95 -8.64
CA LEU A 504 -16.92 5.08 -7.86
C LEU A 504 -17.90 5.87 -6.98
N PHE A 505 -17.46 7.02 -6.47
CA PHE A 505 -18.20 7.81 -5.49
C PHE A 505 -18.79 9.07 -6.09
N LEU A 506 -18.20 9.63 -7.15
CA LEU A 506 -18.65 10.89 -7.73
C LEU A 506 -19.95 10.72 -8.52
N ALA A 507 -20.81 11.73 -8.46
CA ALA A 507 -22.01 11.79 -9.26
C ALA A 507 -21.65 11.95 -10.75
N ASN A 508 -22.27 11.13 -11.60
CA ASN A 508 -22.17 11.24 -13.05
C ASN A 508 -23.12 12.33 -13.60
N GLY A 509 -23.21 12.45 -14.93
CA GLY A 509 -24.10 13.42 -15.58
C GLY A 509 -25.59 13.27 -15.23
N ASP A 510 -26.01 12.08 -14.80
CA ASP A 510 -27.38 11.77 -14.38
C ASP A 510 -27.58 11.93 -12.85
N GLY A 511 -26.58 12.44 -12.13
CA GLY A 511 -26.60 12.56 -10.68
C GLY A 511 -26.47 11.24 -9.93
N ARG A 512 -26.06 10.17 -10.61
CA ARG A 512 -25.96 8.79 -10.09
C ARG A 512 -24.52 8.45 -9.72
N ARG A 513 -24.33 7.61 -8.70
CA ARG A 513 -23.01 7.17 -8.20
C ARG A 513 -22.88 5.65 -8.37
N PRO A 514 -21.81 5.13 -9.00
CA PRO A 514 -21.62 3.69 -9.14
C PRO A 514 -21.75 2.93 -7.83
N VAL A 515 -21.22 3.47 -6.73
CA VAL A 515 -21.26 2.84 -5.40
C VAL A 515 -22.68 2.52 -4.91
N HIS A 516 -23.71 3.24 -5.35
CA HIS A 516 -25.11 2.98 -5.00
C HIS A 516 -25.83 2.02 -5.95
N GLY A 517 -25.13 1.46 -6.95
CA GLY A 517 -25.72 0.68 -8.04
C GLY A 517 -26.46 -0.61 -7.64
N LEU A 518 -26.40 -1.03 -6.37
CA LEU A 518 -27.16 -2.16 -5.86
C LEU A 518 -28.63 -1.81 -5.54
N ASN A 519 -28.93 -0.55 -5.21
CA ASN A 519 -30.26 -0.15 -4.72
C ASN A 519 -30.72 1.19 -5.33
N GLU A 520 -31.78 1.14 -6.14
CA GLU A 520 -32.35 2.29 -6.83
C GLU A 520 -32.79 3.43 -5.88
N ARG A 521 -33.19 3.13 -4.63
CA ARG A 521 -33.55 4.19 -3.66
C ARG A 521 -32.35 5.04 -3.28
N THR A 522 -31.24 4.41 -2.89
CA THR A 522 -29.99 5.14 -2.61
C THR A 522 -29.40 5.76 -3.87
N HIS A 523 -29.71 5.22 -5.05
CA HIS A 523 -29.16 5.66 -6.32
C HIS A 523 -29.90 6.86 -6.93
N ALA A 524 -31.21 7.01 -6.73
CA ALA A 524 -32.05 8.01 -7.41
C ALA A 524 -32.84 8.95 -6.49
N ASP A 525 -33.12 8.56 -5.24
CA ASP A 525 -33.92 9.38 -4.31
C ASP A 525 -33.11 10.63 -3.87
N PRO A 526 -33.63 11.86 -4.06
CA PRO A 526 -32.97 13.09 -3.62
C PRO A 526 -32.64 13.14 -2.13
N ASN A 527 -33.34 12.36 -1.30
CA ASN A 527 -33.09 12.29 0.15
C ASN A 527 -31.92 11.39 0.52
N PHE A 528 -31.46 10.51 -0.38
CA PHE A 528 -30.45 9.49 -0.07
C PHE A 528 -29.23 9.53 -1.00
N ARG A 529 -29.35 10.06 -2.23
CA ARG A 529 -28.28 10.04 -3.25
C ARG A 529 -26.97 10.70 -2.84
N ASP A 530 -27.03 11.62 -1.86
CA ASP A 530 -25.88 12.36 -1.36
C ASP A 530 -25.28 11.78 -0.07
N TYR A 531 -25.87 10.72 0.49
CA TYR A 531 -25.27 9.93 1.59
C TYR A 531 -24.42 8.82 1.00
N VAL A 532 -23.13 9.08 0.90
CA VAL A 532 -22.17 8.21 0.21
C VAL A 532 -21.79 7.07 1.15
N LEU A 533 -22.00 5.83 0.68
CA LEU A 533 -21.55 4.62 1.36
C LEU A 533 -20.12 4.25 0.93
N PHE A 534 -19.38 3.62 1.84
CA PHE A 534 -17.98 3.23 1.62
C PHE A 534 -17.88 1.74 1.85
N TYR A 535 -17.71 0.99 0.77
CA TYR A 535 -17.80 -0.45 0.80
C TYR A 535 -16.44 -1.11 1.00
N GLU A 536 -16.47 -2.38 1.44
CA GLU A 536 -15.31 -3.25 1.56
C GLU A 536 -14.52 -3.35 0.25
N TYR A 537 -15.26 -3.64 -0.82
CA TYR A 537 -14.74 -3.74 -2.17
C TYR A 537 -15.83 -3.36 -3.20
N PHE A 538 -15.44 -3.30 -4.47
CA PHE A 538 -16.30 -2.82 -5.55
C PHE A 538 -16.37 -3.83 -6.67
N HIS A 539 -17.55 -3.97 -7.26
CA HIS A 539 -17.76 -4.88 -8.36
C HIS A 539 -16.81 -4.56 -9.53
N GLY A 540 -16.07 -5.57 -10.00
CA GLY A 540 -14.99 -5.45 -10.99
C GLY A 540 -15.40 -4.75 -12.29
N ASP A 541 -16.64 -4.92 -12.74
CA ASP A 541 -17.13 -4.32 -14.00
C ASP A 541 -18.12 -3.15 -13.86
N THR A 542 -18.94 -3.11 -12.80
CA THR A 542 -20.01 -2.10 -12.65
C THR A 542 -19.68 -1.03 -11.60
N GLY A 543 -18.71 -1.28 -10.72
CA GLY A 543 -18.34 -0.36 -9.65
C GLY A 543 -19.35 -0.27 -8.51
N ARG A 544 -20.40 -1.10 -8.47
CA ARG A 544 -21.31 -1.16 -7.32
C ARG A 544 -20.56 -1.57 -6.05
N GLY A 545 -20.97 -1.03 -4.91
CA GLY A 545 -20.46 -1.44 -3.61
C GLY A 545 -20.80 -2.90 -3.29
N VAL A 546 -19.88 -3.59 -2.61
CA VAL A 546 -20.00 -4.99 -2.17
C VAL A 546 -19.34 -5.17 -0.79
N GLY A 547 -19.86 -6.07 0.03
CA GLY A 547 -19.38 -6.30 1.40
C GLY A 547 -19.86 -5.23 2.38
N ALA A 548 -19.14 -5.05 3.48
CA ALA A 548 -19.49 -4.09 4.53
C ALA A 548 -19.61 -2.66 4.00
N ALA A 549 -20.75 -1.99 4.27
CA ALA A 549 -21.10 -0.72 3.62
C ALA A 549 -20.64 0.56 4.35
N HIS A 550 -20.08 0.42 5.56
CA HIS A 550 -19.53 1.52 6.35
C HIS A 550 -18.02 1.36 6.55
N GLN A 551 -17.37 0.67 5.61
CA GLN A 551 -15.95 0.38 5.62
C GLN A 551 -15.12 1.61 5.24
N THR A 552 -15.33 2.69 5.98
CA THR A 552 -14.41 3.84 6.08
C THR A 552 -13.18 3.49 6.92
N GLY A 553 -12.67 2.29 6.67
CA GLY A 553 -11.33 1.83 6.97
C GLY A 553 -10.44 2.14 5.77
N TRP A 554 -9.97 1.13 5.04
CA TRP A 554 -9.12 1.38 3.88
C TRP A 554 -9.81 2.14 2.74
N THR A 555 -11.14 2.05 2.60
CA THR A 555 -11.83 2.78 1.52
C THR A 555 -11.83 4.29 1.78
N GLY A 556 -11.56 4.70 3.03
CA GLY A 556 -11.26 6.07 3.40
C GLY A 556 -10.04 6.67 2.66
N LEU A 557 -9.17 5.85 2.07
CA LEU A 557 -8.08 6.30 1.18
C LEU A 557 -8.58 7.17 0.02
N VAL A 558 -9.86 7.05 -0.39
CA VAL A 558 -10.46 7.95 -1.39
C VAL A 558 -10.32 9.42 -1.00
N ALA A 559 -10.35 9.73 0.30
CA ALA A 559 -10.16 11.09 0.78
C ALA A 559 -8.80 11.67 0.35
N LYS A 560 -7.76 10.83 0.36
CA LYS A 560 -6.42 11.18 -0.11
C LYS A 560 -6.37 11.29 -1.64
N LEU A 561 -7.04 10.39 -2.35
CA LEU A 561 -7.06 10.38 -3.82
C LEU A 561 -7.76 11.60 -4.42
N LEU A 562 -8.74 12.18 -3.72
CA LEU A 562 -9.46 13.39 -4.12
C LEU A 562 -8.66 14.69 -3.87
N MET A 563 -7.59 14.63 -3.06
CA MET A 563 -6.72 15.80 -2.89
C MET A 563 -5.94 16.07 -4.16
N PRO A 564 -5.69 17.35 -4.50
CA PRO A 564 -4.84 17.69 -5.62
C PRO A 564 -3.47 17.07 -5.46
N ARG A 565 -3.11 16.30 -6.47
CA ARG A 565 -1.78 15.74 -6.58
C ARG A 565 -0.88 16.86 -7.04
N TYR A 566 0.22 17.07 -6.34
CA TYR A 566 1.24 17.99 -6.80
C TYR A 566 1.69 17.50 -8.18
N ALA A 567 1.36 18.24 -9.24
CA ALA A 567 2.29 18.36 -10.35
C ALA A 567 3.60 18.79 -9.69
N ALA A 568 4.64 17.96 -9.79
CA ALA A 568 5.92 18.26 -9.18
C ALA A 568 6.25 19.72 -9.52
N GLU A 569 6.22 20.60 -8.52
CA GLU A 569 6.91 21.87 -8.62
C GLU A 569 8.36 21.48 -8.83
N VAL A 570 8.78 21.47 -10.09
CA VAL A 570 10.17 21.61 -10.46
C VAL A 570 10.56 22.95 -9.87
N ARG A 571 11.02 22.95 -8.61
CA ARG A 571 11.77 24.09 -8.10
C ARG A 571 12.93 24.25 -9.07
N PRO A 572 13.04 25.37 -9.78
CA PRO A 572 14.24 25.63 -10.54
C PRO A 572 15.39 25.53 -9.55
N CYS A 573 16.39 24.70 -9.88
CA CYS A 573 17.63 24.66 -9.14
C CYS A 573 18.12 26.11 -9.02
N LYS A 574 18.34 26.60 -7.79
CA LYS A 574 18.90 27.93 -7.53
C LYS A 574 20.38 27.97 -7.94
N ALA A 575 20.64 27.81 -9.23
CA ALA A 575 21.97 27.97 -9.83
C ALA A 575 22.13 29.30 -10.58
N GLU A 576 21.07 30.10 -10.75
CA GLU A 576 21.15 31.38 -11.49
C GLU A 576 21.23 32.65 -10.63
N GLN A 577 21.17 32.55 -9.29
CA GLN A 577 21.41 33.72 -8.41
C GLN A 577 22.87 33.89 -7.96
N ALA A 578 23.78 33.03 -8.42
CA ALA A 578 25.22 33.18 -8.15
C ALA A 578 25.96 34.01 -9.22
N ALA A 579 25.31 34.40 -10.32
CA ALA A 579 25.93 35.20 -11.38
C ALA A 579 25.75 36.73 -11.21
N GLU A 580 24.91 37.18 -10.28
CA GLU A 580 24.68 38.62 -10.00
C GLU A 580 25.49 39.18 -8.82
N ASN A 581 26.23 38.34 -8.08
CA ASN A 581 27.09 38.76 -6.96
C ASN A 581 28.59 38.48 -7.20
N ALA A 582 29.04 38.62 -8.45
CA ALA A 582 30.48 38.67 -8.75
C ALA A 582 30.99 40.12 -8.54
N PRO A 583 32.12 40.33 -7.83
CA PRO A 583 32.60 41.65 -7.51
C PRO A 583 33.13 42.41 -8.74
N GLU A 584 32.99 43.74 -8.72
CA GLU A 584 33.10 44.70 -9.85
C GLU A 584 34.41 44.74 -10.65
N HIS A 585 35.44 43.97 -10.30
CA HIS A 585 36.77 44.07 -10.90
C HIS A 585 37.02 43.21 -12.15
N LEU A 586 36.00 42.50 -12.66
CA LEU A 586 36.14 41.57 -13.80
C LEU A 586 35.29 41.90 -15.05
N LYS A 587 34.68 43.10 -15.14
CA LYS A 587 33.89 43.52 -16.31
C LYS A 587 34.56 44.66 -17.09
N VAL A 588 35.63 44.38 -17.85
CA VAL A 588 36.07 45.23 -18.98
C VAL A 588 36.64 44.37 -20.11
N ALA A 589 36.30 44.75 -21.34
CA ALA A 589 36.61 44.17 -22.67
C ALA A 589 35.63 43.05 -23.09
N ALA A 590 34.88 43.12 -24.19
CA ALA A 590 35.06 43.92 -25.40
C ALA A 590 33.70 44.23 -26.05
N THR A 591 33.52 45.50 -26.39
CA THR A 591 32.62 45.94 -27.46
C THR A 591 33.27 45.60 -28.81
N SER A 592 32.52 44.98 -29.73
CA SER A 592 32.29 45.51 -31.09
C SER A 592 31.83 44.44 -32.10
N LYS A 593 30.94 44.90 -32.99
CA LYS A 593 30.66 44.45 -34.37
C LYS A 593 29.66 43.33 -34.63
N SER A 594 28.44 43.81 -34.89
CA SER A 594 27.58 43.52 -36.06
C SER A 594 28.22 42.78 -37.24
N GLY A 595 27.50 41.77 -37.78
CA GLY A 595 27.73 41.25 -39.14
C GLY A 595 26.86 40.02 -39.47
N ARG A 596 26.08 40.13 -40.55
CA ARG A 596 25.11 39.16 -41.13
C ARG A 596 25.70 37.82 -41.61
N PRO A 597 24.85 36.82 -41.93
CA PRO A 597 25.24 35.44 -42.22
C PRO A 597 25.53 35.18 -43.71
N ARG A 598 26.35 34.17 -44.01
CA ARG A 598 26.36 33.48 -45.32
C ARG A 598 26.72 32.00 -45.19
N ASP A 599 25.94 31.19 -45.88
CA ASP A 599 26.13 29.79 -46.24
C ASP A 599 27.50 29.51 -46.88
N VAL A 600 27.96 28.24 -46.78
CA VAL A 600 28.29 27.33 -47.91
C VAL A 600 28.97 26.04 -47.37
N ARG A 601 28.54 24.89 -47.91
CA ARG A 601 29.05 23.49 -47.71
C ARG A 601 30.45 23.26 -48.38
N PRO A 602 30.96 22.02 -48.57
CA PRO A 602 31.60 21.11 -47.60
C PRO A 602 33.02 20.60 -48.03
N ALA A 603 33.70 19.90 -47.09
CA ALA A 603 34.70 18.81 -47.27
C ALA A 603 36.09 19.16 -47.88
N PRO A 604 37.15 18.31 -47.74
CA PRO A 604 37.22 16.90 -47.29
C PRO A 604 37.29 16.68 -45.78
#